data_AF-A0A2V9WPD2-F1
#
_entry.id   AF-A0A2V9WPD2-F1
#
_cell.length_a   1.000
_cell.length_b   1.000
_cell.length_c   1.000
_cell.angle_alpha   90.00
_cell.angle_beta   90.00
_cell.angle_gamma   90.00
#
_symmetry.space_group_name_H-M   'P 1'
#
loop_
_entity.id
_entity.type
_entity.pdbx_description
1 polymer ?
#
loop_
_entity_poly.entity_id
_entity_poly.type
_entity_poly.pdbx_seq_one_letter_code
_entity_poly.pdbx_strand_id
1 'polypeptide(L)'
;MISEQSQPEWMDLKALTRYACVSERTLREWIHLAINPLPATQVGVKILVRRKTFDQWLENHRLKSIDVGCIVDEMVIGVMGTN
;
A
#
# COMPACT_ATOMS: atom_id res chain seq x y z
N MET A 1 -13.78 -24.05 -13.83
CA MET A 1 -12.59 -24.38 -13.03
C MET A 1 -11.73 -23.13 -13.00
N ILE A 2 -11.75 -22.39 -11.89
CA ILE A 2 -10.83 -21.27 -11.68
C ILE A 2 -9.51 -21.89 -11.24
N SER A 3 -8.55 -21.96 -12.16
CA SER A 3 -7.20 -22.41 -11.85
C SER A 3 -6.64 -21.49 -10.77
N GLU A 4 -6.45 -22.04 -9.58
CA GLU A 4 -5.74 -21.38 -8.49
C GLU A 4 -4.28 -21.28 -8.91
N GLN A 5 -3.96 -20.26 -9.71
CA GLN A 5 -2.58 -19.93 -10.03
C GLN A 5 -1.91 -19.59 -8.72
N SER A 6 -1.04 -20.47 -8.26
CA SER A 6 -0.20 -20.28 -7.08
C SER A 6 0.60 -18.99 -7.25
N GLN A 7 0.03 -17.87 -6.82
CA GLN A 7 0.67 -16.57 -6.93
C GLN A 7 1.96 -16.63 -6.08
N PRO A 8 3.09 -16.15 -6.59
CA PRO A 8 4.34 -16.15 -5.85
C PRO A 8 4.14 -15.38 -4.53
N GLU A 9 4.60 -15.96 -3.42
CA GLU A 9 4.47 -15.34 -2.10
C GLU A 9 5.20 -13.98 -2.01
N TRP A 10 6.25 -13.81 -2.82
CA TRP A 10 7.04 -12.58 -2.89
C TRP A 10 6.78 -11.86 -4.21
N MET A 11 6.39 -10.60 -4.11
CA MET A 11 6.01 -9.76 -5.24
C MET A 11 6.94 -8.56 -5.30
N ASP A 12 7.47 -8.27 -6.47
CA ASP A 12 8.14 -6.99 -6.70
C ASP A 12 7.13 -5.87 -6.95
N LEU A 13 7.60 -4.61 -6.93
CA LEU A 13 6.72 -3.46 -7.11
C LEU A 13 5.85 -3.55 -8.36
N LYS A 14 6.35 -4.10 -9.47
CA LYS A 14 5.59 -4.23 -10.71
C LYS A 14 4.53 -5.33 -10.64
N ALA A 15 4.80 -6.42 -9.92
CA ALA A 15 3.77 -7.42 -9.64
C ALA A 15 2.72 -6.85 -8.66
N LEU A 16 3.16 -6.07 -7.68
CA LEU A 16 2.30 -5.49 -6.66
C LEU A 16 1.39 -4.39 -7.21
N THR A 17 1.83 -3.60 -8.19
CA THR A 17 0.97 -2.63 -8.89
C THR A 17 -0.17 -3.30 -9.62
N ARG A 18 0.10 -4.44 -10.28
CA ARG A 18 -0.92 -5.25 -10.95
C ARG A 18 -1.87 -5.91 -9.96
N TYR A 19 -1.37 -6.35 -8.81
CA TYR A 19 -2.17 -6.99 -7.77
C TYR A 19 -3.13 -6.02 -7.08
N ALA A 20 -2.62 -4.87 -6.66
CA ALA A 20 -3.37 -3.88 -5.89
C ALA A 20 -4.03 -2.79 -6.75
N CYS A 21 -3.85 -2.83 -8.08
CA CYS A 21 -4.35 -1.83 -9.03
C CYS A 21 -3.92 -0.38 -8.69
N VAL A 22 -2.67 -0.21 -8.24
CA VAL A 22 -2.09 1.09 -7.87
C VAL A 22 -0.79 1.34 -8.63
N SER A 23 -0.34 2.60 -8.64
CA SER A 23 0.92 2.98 -9.29
C SER A 23 2.15 2.60 -8.45
N GLU A 24 3.31 2.42 -9.09
CA GLU A 24 4.58 2.17 -8.38
C GLU A 24 4.94 3.35 -7.46
N ARG A 25 4.54 4.56 -7.85
CA ARG A 25 4.69 5.76 -7.03
C ARG A 25 3.93 5.61 -5.71
N THR A 26 2.67 5.24 -5.77
CA THR A 26 1.81 5.05 -4.57
C THR A 26 2.38 3.96 -3.66
N LEU A 27 2.85 2.85 -4.23
CA LEU A 27 3.52 1.79 -3.45
C LEU A 27 4.79 2.30 -2.77
N ARG A 28 5.59 3.11 -3.46
CA ARG A 28 6.79 3.73 -2.86
C ARG A 28 6.41 4.71 -1.77
N GLU A 29 5.36 5.50 -1.93
CA GLU A 29 4.84 6.38 -0.87
C GLU A 29 4.44 5.55 0.36
N TRP A 30 3.72 4.43 0.17
CA TRP A 30 3.34 3.53 1.27
C TRP A 30 4.53 2.95 2.03
N ILE A 31 5.61 2.61 1.34
CA ILE A 31 6.85 2.12 1.96
C ILE A 31 7.50 3.20 2.84
N HIS A 32 7.31 4.48 2.51
CA HIS A 32 7.90 5.60 3.24
C HIS A 32 6.90 6.32 4.15
N LEU A 33 5.74 5.73 4.46
CA LEU A 33 4.79 6.34 5.39
C LEU A 33 5.41 6.46 6.78
N ALA A 34 5.16 7.59 7.44
CA ALA A 34 5.62 7.83 8.81
C ALA A 34 4.89 6.94 9.84
N ILE A 35 3.65 6.56 9.54
CA ILE A 35 2.78 5.77 10.42
C ILE A 35 2.41 4.49 9.68
N ASN A 36 2.79 3.34 10.24
CA ASN A 36 2.54 2.00 9.70
C ASN A 36 2.98 1.83 8.22
N PRO A 37 4.27 2.00 7.88
CA PRO A 37 4.77 1.84 6.52
C PRO A 37 4.53 0.45 5.96
N LEU A 38 4.43 0.35 4.64
CA LEU A 38 4.31 -0.94 3.96
C LEU A 38 5.58 -1.77 4.21
N PRO A 39 5.46 -2.96 4.84
CA PRO A 39 6.60 -3.81 5.13
C PRO A 39 7.17 -4.39 3.83
N ALA A 40 8.26 -3.79 3.37
CA ALA A 40 8.99 -4.17 2.17
C ALA A 40 10.41 -4.64 2.52
N THR A 41 10.88 -5.66 1.82
CA THR A 41 12.23 -6.21 1.92
C THR A 41 13.04 -5.77 0.71
N GLN A 42 14.13 -5.05 0.94
CA GLN A 42 15.08 -4.69 -0.11
C GLN A 42 16.17 -5.76 -0.22
N VAL A 43 16.26 -6.42 -1.38
CA VAL A 43 17.32 -7.38 -1.71
C VAL A 43 18.18 -6.76 -2.82
N GLY A 44 19.32 -6.19 -2.44
CA GLY A 44 20.16 -5.40 -3.34
C GLY A 44 19.43 -4.14 -3.84
N VAL A 45 19.15 -4.10 -5.15
CA VAL A 45 18.40 -3.00 -5.78
C VAL A 45 16.89 -3.26 -5.89
N LYS A 46 16.44 -4.49 -5.58
CA LYS A 46 15.05 -4.90 -5.81
C LYS A 46 14.25 -4.84 -4.50
N ILE A 47 13.08 -4.20 -4.56
CA ILE A 47 12.11 -4.18 -3.47
C ILE A 47 11.12 -5.32 -3.68
N LEU A 48 10.97 -6.16 -2.65
CA LEU A 48 10.05 -7.29 -2.61
C LEU A 48 9.11 -7.13 -1.42
N VAL A 49 7.84 -7.48 -1.62
CA VAL A 49 6.82 -7.46 -0.59
C VAL A 49 6.17 -8.83 -0.55
N ARG A 50 6.00 -9.38 0.65
CA ARG A 50 5.29 -10.65 0.80
C ARG A 50 3.79 -10.41 0.69
N ARG A 51 3.11 -11.16 -0.18
CA ARG A 51 1.66 -11.02 -0.44
C ARG A 51 0.84 -11.06 0.85
N LYS A 52 1.03 -12.08 1.69
CA LYS A 52 0.30 -12.23 2.95
C LYS A 52 0.45 -11.02 3.87
N THR A 53 1.65 -10.46 3.93
CA THR A 53 1.94 -9.28 4.75
C THR A 53 1.33 -8.02 4.15
N PHE A 54 1.33 -7.90 2.82
CA PHE A 54 0.65 -6.82 2.11
C PHE A 54 -0.87 -6.85 2.35
N ASP A 55 -1.49 -8.03 2.22
CA ASP A 55 -2.92 -8.20 2.47
C ASP A 55 -3.26 -7.83 3.93
N GLN A 56 -2.49 -8.32 4.91
CA GLN A 56 -2.65 -7.93 6.32
C GLN A 56 -2.49 -6.42 6.53
N TRP A 57 -1.50 -5.82 5.88
CA TRP A 57 -1.27 -4.38 5.96
C TRP A 57 -2.46 -3.58 5.40
N LEU A 58 -3.09 -4.06 4.31
CA LEU A 58 -4.33 -3.48 3.79
C LEU A 58 -5.50 -3.66 4.75
N GLU A 59 -5.63 -4.81 5.41
CA GLU A 59 -6.65 -5.05 6.44
C GLU A 59 -6.51 -4.07 7.61
N ASN A 60 -5.27 -3.77 8.01
CA ASN A 60 -4.97 -2.75 9.02
C ASN A 60 -5.24 -1.31 8.55
N HIS A 61 -5.18 -1.06 7.24
CA HIS A 61 -5.54 0.22 6.61
C HIS A 61 -7.00 0.30 6.17
N ARG A 62 -7.82 -0.71 6.52
CA ARG A 62 -9.25 -0.70 6.23
C ARG A 62 -9.85 0.54 6.88
N LEU A 63 -10.39 1.42 6.05
CA LEU A 63 -11.27 2.50 6.50
C LEU A 63 -12.37 1.82 7.33
N LYS A 64 -12.30 1.95 8.65
CA LYS A 64 -13.48 1.72 9.49
C LYS A 64 -14.56 2.57 8.85
N SER A 65 -15.68 1.95 8.50
CA SER A 65 -16.86 2.64 7.99
C SER A 65 -17.38 3.59 9.07
N ILE A 66 -16.67 4.70 9.24
CA ILE A 66 -17.18 5.88 9.89
C ILE A 66 -18.01 6.49 8.79
N ASP A 67 -19.31 6.49 9.04
CA ASP A 67 -20.34 7.14 8.25
C ASP A 67 -19.76 8.43 7.64
N VAL A 68 -19.78 8.51 6.31
CA VAL A 68 -18.99 9.43 5.46
C VAL A 68 -19.46 10.89 5.59
N GLY A 69 -20.18 11.22 6.66
CA GLY A 69 -20.55 12.59 7.03
C GLY A 69 -19.47 13.38 7.78
N CYS A 70 -18.34 12.78 8.19
CA CYS A 70 -17.45 13.46 9.15
C CYS A 70 -15.93 13.35 8.97
N ILE A 71 -15.36 12.65 7.97
CA ILE A 71 -13.89 12.56 7.85
C ILE A 71 -13.43 12.86 6.42
N VAL A 72 -13.78 14.07 5.98
CA VAL A 72 -13.01 14.83 5.01
C VAL A 72 -12.30 15.98 5.75
N ASP A 73 -11.71 15.67 6.90
CA ASP A 73 -10.91 16.60 7.69
C ASP A 73 -9.63 15.86 8.06
N GLU A 74 -8.48 16.53 8.05
CA GLU A 74 -7.12 16.01 8.33
C GLU A 74 -6.27 15.37 7.22
N MET A 75 -6.59 15.50 5.92
CA MET A 75 -5.60 15.18 4.85
C MET A 75 -5.36 16.27 3.79
N VAL A 76 -5.85 17.49 4.02
CA VAL A 76 -5.42 18.70 3.29
C VAL A 76 -5.05 19.81 4.28
N ILE A 77 -4.03 19.58 5.11
CA ILE A 77 -3.37 20.66 5.86
C ILE A 77 -1.86 20.43 5.81
N GLY A 78 -1.28 20.56 4.62
CA GLY A 78 0.16 20.38 4.45
C GLY A 78 0.74 20.84 3.11
N VAL A 79 -0.08 21.25 2.13
CA VAL A 79 0.40 21.75 0.84
C VAL A 79 -0.11 23.15 0.50
N MET A 80 -0.29 23.98 1.52
CA MET A 80 -0.42 25.43 1.37
C MET A 80 0.56 26.13 2.31
N GLY A 81 1.84 25.79 2.17
CA GLY A 81 2.93 26.60 2.71
C GLY A 81 3.35 27.61 1.66
N THR A 82 2.62 28.73 1.59
CA THR A 82 3.08 29.96 0.95
C THR A 82 4.12 30.63 1.85
N ASN A 83 5.32 30.84 1.34
CA ASN A 83 6.21 31.92 1.81
C ASN A 83 6.77 32.66 0.60
#